data_AF-A0A0L6W377-F1
#
_entry.id   AF-A0A0L6W377-F1
#
_cell.length_a   1.000
_cell.length_b   1.000
_cell.length_c   1.000
_cell.angle_alpha   90.00
_cell.angle_beta   90.00
_cell.angle_gamma   90.00
#
_symmetry.space_group_name_H-M   'P 1'
#
loop_
_entity.id
_entity.type
_entity.pdbx_description
1 polymer ?
#
loop_
_entity_poly.entity_id
_entity_poly.type
_entity_poly.pdbx_seq_one_letter_code
_entity_poly.pdbx_strand_id
1 'polypeptide(L)' 'MVKLVKKKLIKELVFWSVIFMLATPKNAYAYIDPGTGSYMLQVLAGIVIGALIAIKTFWKSLKSFVPNIFNKGEEN' A
#
# COMPACT_ATOMS: atom_id res chain seq x y z
N MET A 1 -4.25 -23.90 50.54
CA MET A 1 -4.42 -22.44 50.31
C MET A 1 -3.22 -21.81 49.57
N VAL A 2 -1.99 -21.92 50.07
CA VAL A 2 -0.78 -21.29 49.48
C VAL A 2 -0.51 -21.64 48.00
N LYS A 3 -0.71 -22.91 47.59
CA LYS A 3 -0.51 -23.33 46.19
C LYS A 3 -1.47 -22.67 45.20
N LEU A 4 -2.70 -22.36 45.61
CA LEU A 4 -3.70 -21.70 44.78
C LEU A 4 -3.37 -20.22 44.58
N VAL A 5 -2.93 -19.55 45.65
CA VAL A 5 -2.48 -18.15 45.60
C VAL A 5 -1.28 -17.99 44.66
N LYS A 6 -0.29 -18.89 44.76
CA LYS A 6 0.87 -18.89 43.84
C LYS A 6 0.47 -19.08 42.37
N LYS A 7 -0.45 -20.02 42.08
CA LYS A 7 -0.95 -20.23 40.71
C LYS A 7 -1.71 -19.01 40.17
N LYS A 8 -2.52 -18.34 41.01
CA LYS A 8 -3.21 -17.10 40.61
C LYS A 8 -2.20 -15.99 40.30
N LEU A 9 -1.22 -15.77 41.17
CA LEU A 9 -0.16 -14.78 40.97
C LEU A 9 0.63 -15.02 39.67
N ILE A 10 0.97 -16.27 39.36
CA ILE A 10 1.65 -16.62 38.11
C ILE A 10 0.78 -16.26 36.89
N LYS A 11 -0.52 -16.53 36.93
CA LYS A 11 -1.43 -16.20 35.82
C LYS A 11 -1.56 -14.69 35.61
N GLU A 12 -1.70 -13.92 36.68
CA GLU A 12 -1.74 -12.46 36.60
C GLU A 12 -0.44 -11.91 36.02
N LEU A 13 0.72 -12.41 36.48
CA LEU A 13 2.02 -11.97 35.95
C LEU A 13 2.18 -12.29 34.46
N VAL A 14 1.76 -13.49 34.02
CA VAL A 14 1.76 -13.86 32.59
C VAL A 14 0.80 -12.98 31.80
N PHE A 15 -0.37 -12.68 32.35
CA PHE A 15 -1.34 -11.80 31.70
C PHE A 15 -0.75 -10.39 31.50
N TRP A 16 -0.19 -9.80 32.55
CA TRP A 16 0.42 -8.47 32.49
C TRP A 16 1.66 -8.43 31.60
N SER A 17 2.46 -9.49 31.54
CA SER A 17 3.62 -9.54 30.64
C SER A 17 3.21 -9.58 29.16
N VAL A 18 2.14 -10.31 28.82
CA VAL A 18 1.57 -10.34 27.47
C VAL A 18 1.01 -8.96 27.11
N ILE A 19 0.25 -8.32 28.00
CA ILE A 19 -0.26 -6.96 27.79
C ILE A 19 0.90 -5.97 27.55
N PHE A 20 1.96 -6.05 28.34
CA PHE A 20 3.14 -5.20 28.17
C PHE A 20 3.81 -5.39 26.81
N MET A 21 3.99 -6.63 26.36
CA MET A 21 4.58 -6.92 25.04
C MET A 21 3.73 -6.35 23.88
N LEU A 22 2.40 -6.39 23.99
CA LEU A 22 1.49 -5.85 22.98
C LEU A 22 1.43 -4.31 23.02
N ALA A 23 1.58 -3.71 24.20
CA ALA A 23 1.52 -2.26 24.39
C ALA A 23 2.79 -1.53 23.95
N THR A 24 3.90 -2.24 23.71
CA THR A 24 5.17 -1.67 23.25
C THR A 24 5.44 -2.07 21.80
N PRO A 25 4.80 -1.42 20.80
CA PRO A 25 5.11 -1.69 19.40
C PRO A 25 6.58 -1.34 19.14
N LYS A 26 7.32 -2.27 18.54
CA LYS A 26 8.68 -2.01 18.07
C LYS A 26 8.63 -1.11 16.85
N ASN A 27 9.66 -0.27 16.68
CA ASN A 27 9.84 0.51 15.46
C ASN A 27 9.96 -0.45 14.26
N ALA A 28 8.93 -0.49 13.43
CA ALA A 28 8.96 -1.18 12.15
C ALA A 28 9.67 -0.26 11.15
N TYR A 29 10.93 -0.54 10.87
CA TYR A 29 11.63 0.07 9.73
C TYR A 29 10.93 -0.42 8.48
N ALA A 30 10.26 0.48 7.76
CA ALA A 30 9.38 0.22 6.60
C ALA A 30 9.81 -1.00 5.78
N TYR A 31 9.33 -2.16 6.18
CA TYR A 31 9.57 -3.42 5.50
C TYR A 31 8.60 -3.42 4.34
N ILE A 32 9.12 -3.53 3.13
CA ILE A 32 8.28 -3.83 1.98
C ILE A 32 7.75 -5.22 2.24
N ASP A 33 6.51 -5.31 2.71
CA ASP A 33 5.82 -6.57 2.90
C ASP A 33 5.97 -7.39 1.60
N PRO A 34 6.26 -8.70 1.67
CA PRO A 34 6.44 -9.51 0.46
C PRO A 34 5.21 -9.46 -0.47
N GLY A 35 4.02 -9.14 0.06
CA GLY A 35 2.80 -8.86 -0.72
C GLY A 35 2.77 -7.48 -1.38
N THR A 36 3.43 -6.46 -0.82
CA THR A 36 3.46 -5.09 -1.35
C THR A 36 4.20 -5.01 -2.68
N GLY A 37 5.24 -5.84 -2.88
CA GLY A 37 5.91 -5.95 -4.18
C GLY A 37 4.96 -6.40 -5.30
N SER A 38 4.17 -7.45 -5.04
CA SER A 38 3.16 -7.96 -5.99
C SER A 38 2.05 -6.93 -6.25
N TYR A 39 1.59 -6.22 -5.22
CA TYR A 39 0.59 -5.16 -5.35
C TYR A 39 1.09 -4.02 -6.25
N MET A 40 2.35 -3.59 -6.08
CA MET A 40 2.93 -2.53 -6.90
C MET A 40 3.02 -2.94 -8.38
N LEU A 41 3.40 -4.18 -8.67
CA LEU A 41 3.39 -4.72 -10.03
C LEU A 41 1.98 -4.78 -10.63
N GLN A 42 0.97 -5.15 -9.83
CA GLN A 42 -0.42 -5.16 -10.28
C GLN A 42 -0.94 -3.75 -10.61
N VAL A 43 -0.63 -2.75 -9.78
CA VAL A 43 -0.99 -1.35 -10.04
C VAL A 43 -0.33 -0.85 -11.32
N LEU A 44 0.97 -1.13 -11.51
CA LEU A 44 1.69 -0.78 -12.73
C LEU A 44 1.09 -1.45 -13.97
N ALA A 45 0.76 -2.74 -13.89
CA ALA A 45 0.10 -3.46 -14.97
C ALA A 45 -1.28 -2.86 -15.29
N GLY A 46 -2.06 -2.49 -14.27
CA GLY A 46 -3.34 -1.82 -14.43
C GLY A 46 -3.21 -0.46 -15.13
N ILE A 47 -2.22 0.34 -14.77
CA ILE A 47 -1.92 1.62 -15.44
C ILE A 47 -1.57 1.40 -16.90
N VAL A 48 -0.70 0.44 -17.22
CA VAL A 48 -0.29 0.14 -18.60
C VAL A 48 -1.50 -0.31 -19.44
N ILE A 49 -2.27 -1.28 -18.96
CA ILE A 49 -3.44 -1.79 -19.67
C ILE A 49 -4.48 -0.68 -19.84
N GLY A 50 -4.76 0.08 -18.78
CA GLY A 50 -5.69 1.21 -18.82
C GLY A 50 -5.28 2.27 -19.84
N ALA A 51 -4.00 2.65 -19.86
CA ALA A 51 -3.45 3.61 -20.82
C ALA A 51 -3.58 3.09 -22.27
N LEU A 52 -3.26 1.83 -22.52
CA LEU A 52 -3.41 1.22 -23.85
C LEU A 52 -4.87 1.24 -24.33
N ILE A 53 -5.81 0.90 -23.45
CA ILE A 53 -7.25 0.95 -23.77
C ILE A 53 -7.68 2.39 -24.03
N ALA A 54 -7.28 3.34 -23.20
CA ALA A 54 -7.60 4.74 -23.37
C ALA A 54 -7.07 5.29 -24.70
N ILE A 55 -5.80 5.05 -25.02
CA ILE A 55 -5.18 5.45 -26.31
C ILE A 55 -5.95 4.85 -27.48
N LYS A 56 -6.28 3.54 -27.42
CA LYS A 56 -7.05 2.87 -28.48
C LYS A 56 -8.44 3.48 -28.64
N THR A 57 -9.12 3.76 -27.54
CA THR A 57 -10.50 4.28 -27.52
C THR A 57 -10.55 5.72 -28.05
N PHE A 58 -9.60 6.55 -27.65
CA PHE A 58 -9.55 7.96 -28.00
C PHE A 58 -8.63 8.26 -29.19
N TRP A 59 -8.21 7.27 -29.98
CA TRP A 59 -7.24 7.43 -31.06
C TRP A 59 -7.59 8.56 -32.05
N LYS A 60 -8.88 8.73 -32.38
CA LYS A 60 -9.35 9.82 -33.26
C LYS A 60 -9.21 11.19 -32.60
N SER A 61 -9.69 11.34 -31.37
CA SER A 61 -9.60 12.60 -30.60
C SER A 61 -8.15 12.95 -30.27
N LEU A 62 -7.32 11.96 -29.98
CA LEU A 62 -5.90 12.15 -29.72
C LEU A 62 -5.17 12.68 -30.97
N LYS A 63 -5.46 12.11 -32.15
CA LYS A 63 -4.89 12.57 -33.42
C LYS A 63 -5.32 13.99 -33.82
N SER A 64 -6.50 14.47 -33.40
CA SER A 64 -6.89 15.86 -33.65
C SER A 64 -6.40 16.82 -32.58
N PHE A 65 -6.31 16.36 -31.33
CA PHE A 65 -5.92 17.20 -30.19
C PHE A 65 -4.41 17.45 -30.13
N VAL A 66 -3.58 16.43 -30.40
CA VAL A 66 -2.12 16.54 -30.30
C VAL A 66 -1.53 17.58 -31.27
N PRO A 67 -1.88 17.61 -32.58
CA PRO A 67 -1.37 18.64 -33.49
C PRO A 67 -1.80 20.06 -33.09
N ASN A 68 -3.01 20.21 -32.55
CA ASN A 68 -3.52 21.52 -32.11
C ASN A 68 -2.79 22.06 -30.88
N ILE A 69 -2.15 21.22 -30.08
CA ILE A 69 -1.28 21.66 -28.97
C ILE A 69 0.05 22.19 -29.50
N PHE A 70 0.63 21.53 -30.50
CA PHE A 70 1.94 21.91 -31.06
C PHE A 70 1.87 23.11 -32.01
N ASN A 71 0.78 23.26 -32.78
CA ASN A 71 0.63 24.35 -33.76
C ASN A 71 0.22 25.70 -33.15
N LYS A 72 -0.08 25.76 -31.84
CA LYS A 72 -0.50 27.01 -31.17
C LYS A 72 0.67 27.93 -30.81
N GLY A 73 1.91 27.54 -31.13
CA GLY A 73 3.12 28.30 -30.84
C GLY A 73 3.63 29.20 -31.97
N GLU A 74 3.07 29.13 -33.18
CA GLU A 74 3.56 29.82 -34.39
C GLU A 74 2.65 30.98 -34.87
N GLU A 75 1.89 31.60 -33.96
CA GLU A 75 1.20 32.86 -34.27
C GLU A 75 1.87 34.02 -33.50
N ASN A 76 3.06 34.42 -33.98
CA ASN A 76 3.64 35.77 -33.86
C ASN A 76 4.56 36.03 -35.05
#